data_AF-U9UAU5-F1
#
_entry.id   AF-U9UAU5-F1
#
_cell.length_a   1.000
_cell.length_b   1.000
_cell.length_c   1.000
_cell.angle_alpha   90.00
_cell.angle_beta   90.00
_cell.angle_gamma   90.00
#
_symmetry.space_group_name_H-M   'P 1'
#
loop_
_entity.id
_entity.type
_entity.pdbx_description
1 polymer ?
#
loop_
_entity_poly.entity_id
_entity_poly.type
_entity_poly.pdbx_seq_one_letter_code
_entity_poly.pdbx_strand_id
1 'polypeptide(L)' 'AIIPGPKEPKDFNSFMYPIIKELKELEDCYDRLKNETFLLHAHILSWSGDTPGLTKLMQLTGHNSYKGCRFC' A
#
# COMPACT_ATOMS: atom_id res chain seq x y z
N ALA A 1 -8.52 2.77 3.78
CA ALA A 1 -8.04 2.16 5.04
C ALA A 1 -7.93 0.66 4.83
N ILE A 2 -6.79 0.06 5.17
CA ILE A 2 -6.63 -1.40 5.14
C ILE A 2 -7.31 -1.94 6.40
N ILE A 3 -8.33 -2.78 6.22
CA ILE A 3 -9.09 -3.42 7.29
C ILE A 3 -9.26 -4.89 6.90
N PRO A 4 -8.57 -5.82 7.58
CA PRO A 4 -8.75 -7.24 7.31
C PRO A 4 -10.13 -7.70 7.82
N GLY A 5 -10.92 -8.31 6.94
CA GLY A 5 -12.17 -8.95 7.31
C GLY A 5 -11.95 -10.29 8.04
N PRO A 6 -12.98 -10.88 8.65
CA PRO A 6 -12.89 -12.14 9.41
C PRO A 6 -12.44 -13.35 8.57
N LYS A 7 -12.55 -13.28 7.24
CA LYS A 7 -11.97 -14.23 6.29
C LYS A 7 -10.82 -13.57 5.54
N GLU A 8 -9.77 -13.26 6.28
CA GLU A 8 -8.60 -12.60 5.74
C GLU A 8 -7.83 -13.48 4.75
N PRO A 9 -7.27 -12.89 3.69
CA PRO A 9 -6.43 -13.62 2.75
C PRO A 9 -5.14 -14.09 3.43
N LYS A 10 -4.70 -15.32 3.08
CA LYS A 10 -3.43 -15.89 3.54
C LYS A 10 -2.24 -15.06 3.05
N ASP A 11 -2.31 -14.62 1.80
CA ASP A 11 -1.33 -13.72 1.20
C ASP A 11 -1.99 -12.35 0.96
N PHE A 12 -1.81 -11.45 1.91
CA PHE A 12 -2.28 -10.07 1.77
C PHE A 12 -1.54 -9.31 0.66
N ASN A 13 -0.27 -9.64 0.42
CA ASN A 13 0.55 -8.96 -0.59
C ASN A 13 0.08 -9.24 -2.01
N SER A 14 -0.57 -10.38 -2.25
CA SER A 14 -1.22 -10.67 -3.54
C SER A 14 -2.25 -9.60 -3.94
N PHE A 15 -2.94 -9.00 -2.97
CA PHE A 15 -3.90 -7.92 -3.19
C PHE A 15 -3.25 -6.54 -3.33
N MET A 16 -2.09 -6.33 -2.69
CA MET A 16 -1.35 -5.06 -2.76
C MET A 16 -0.52 -4.94 -4.02
N TYR A 17 -0.04 -6.07 -4.56
CA TYR A 17 0.78 -6.12 -5.77
C TYR A 17 0.17 -5.37 -6.98
N PRO A 18 -1.10 -5.58 -7.37
CA PRO A 18 -1.70 -4.85 -8.49
C PRO A 18 -1.74 -3.34 -8.24
N ILE A 19 -2.05 -2.91 -7.02
CA ILE A 19 -2.09 -1.48 -6.66
C ILE A 19 -0.69 -0.86 -6.81
N ILE A 20 0.35 -1.53 -6.30
CA ILE A 20 1.73 -1.06 -6.43
C ILE A 20 2.15 -0.99 -7.90
N LYS A 21 1.68 -1.93 -8.73
CA LYS A 21 1.96 -1.93 -10.17
C LYS A 21 1.31 -0.74 -10.87
N GLU A 22 0.03 -0.48 -10.62
CA GLU A 22 -0.68 0.68 -11.17
C GLU A 22 -0.04 2.00 -10.73
N LEU A 23 0.38 2.10 -9.46
CA LEU A 23 1.08 3.28 -8.94
C LEU A 23 2.45 3.51 -9.59
N LYS A 24 3.12 2.46 -10.07
CA LYS A 24 4.36 2.60 -10.86
C LYS A 24 4.08 3.01 -12.30
N GLU A 25 2.98 2.52 -12.87
CA GLU A 25 2.57 2.89 -14.23
C GLU A 25 2.12 4.37 -14.32
N LEU A 26 1.69 4.95 -13.19
CA LEU A 26 1.35 6.38 -13.05
C LEU A 26 2.53 7.35 -13.30
N GLU A 27 3.76 6.87 -13.46
CA GLU A 27 4.90 7.72 -13.83
C GLU A 27 4.73 8.34 -15.23
N ASP A 28 4.04 7.67 -16.17
CA ASP A 28 3.78 8.19 -17.52
C ASP A 28 2.29 8.52 -17.66
N CYS A 29 1.96 9.81 -17.53
CA CYS A 29 0.59 10.31 -17.52
C CYS A 29 0.28 11.09 -18.78
N TYR A 30 -0.93 10.90 -19.32
CA TYR A 30 -1.43 11.67 -20.45
C TYR A 30 -2.34 12.81 -19.98
N ASP A 31 -1.96 14.05 -20.28
CA ASP A 31 -2.79 15.23 -20.02
C ASP A 31 -3.73 15.48 -21.21
N ARG A 32 -5.03 15.26 -21.00
CA ARG A 32 -6.07 15.50 -22.02
C ARG A 32 -6.22 16.98 -22.41
N LEU A 33 -5.93 17.92 -21.50
CA LEU A 33 -6.09 19.35 -21.78
C LEU A 33 -5.01 19.86 -22.71
N LYS A 34 -3.80 19.35 -22.57
CA LYS A 34 -2.63 19.74 -23.38
C LYS A 34 -2.33 18.78 -24.54
N ASN A 35 -3.00 17.62 -24.56
CA ASN A 35 -2.82 16.57 -25.55
C ASN A 35 -1.36 16.08 -25.63
N GLU A 36 -0.68 16.02 -24.48
CA GLU A 36 0.73 15.61 -24.35
C GLU A 36 0.89 14.60 -23.21
N THR A 37 1.89 13.73 -23.33
CA THR A 37 2.33 12.88 -22.22
C THR A 37 3.36 13.63 -21.38
N PHE A 38 3.29 13.47 -20.07
CA PHE A 38 4.24 14.05 -19.14
C PHE A 38 4.61 13.04 -18.06
N LEU A 39 5.82 13.20 -17.54
CA LEU A 39 6.32 12.35 -16.48
C LEU A 39 5.83 12.87 -15.12
N LEU A 40 4.98 12.11 -14.45
CA LEU A 40 4.44 12.43 -13.13
C LEU A 40 5.32 11.78 -12.05
N HIS A 41 6.05 12.60 -11.30
CA HIS A 41 6.83 12.12 -10.15
C HIS A 41 5.92 11.93 -8.91
N ALA A 42 5.07 10.91 -8.93
CA ALA A 42 4.23 10.54 -7.80
C ALA A 42 5.00 9.61 -6.83
N HIS A 43 5.08 10.01 -5.55
CA HIS A 43 5.71 9.21 -4.50
C HIS A 43 4.71 8.86 -3.40
N ILE A 44 4.71 7.61 -2.96
CA ILE A 44 3.86 7.14 -1.86
C ILE A 44 4.52 7.57 -0.54
N LEU A 45 3.86 8.44 0.22
CA LEU A 45 4.40 8.97 1.49
C LEU A 45 4.07 8.08 2.70
N SER A 46 2.88 7.47 2.74
CA SER A 46 2.46 6.68 3.90
C SER A 46 1.33 5.71 3.56
N TRP A 47 1.27 4.60 4.27
CA TRP A 47 0.14 3.69 4.28
C TRP A 47 -0.61 3.79 5.60
N SER A 48 -1.93 3.92 5.55
CA SER A 48 -2.80 4.01 6.73
C SER A 48 -3.76 2.81 6.81
N GLY A 49 -3.84 2.19 7.98
CA GLY A 49 -4.73 1.07 8.24
C GLY A 49 -4.93 0.86 9.74
N ASP A 50 -5.82 -0.04 10.09
CA ASP A 50 -5.93 -0.50 11.47
C ASP A 50 -4.68 -1.32 11.87
N THR A 51 -4.53 -1.58 13.16
CA THR A 51 -3.35 -2.30 13.64
C THR A 51 -3.17 -3.68 12.99
N PRO A 52 -4.21 -4.52 12.87
CA PRO A 52 -4.12 -5.79 12.16
C PRO A 52 -3.72 -5.65 10.69
N GLY A 53 -4.29 -4.68 9.96
CA GLY A 53 -4.00 -4.43 8.56
C GLY A 53 -2.58 -3.95 8.32
N LEU A 54 -2.09 -3.02 9.13
CA LEU A 54 -0.72 -2.53 9.04
C LEU A 54 0.31 -3.57 9.44
N THR A 55 0.05 -4.38 10.48
CA THR A 55 0.94 -5.48 10.85
C THR A 55 1.13 -6.46 9.70
N LYS A 56 0.07 -6.77 8.94
CA LYS A 56 0.16 -7.64 7.75
C LYS A 56 0.90 -7.01 6.59
N LEU A 57 0.59 -5.75 6.27
CA LEU A 57 1.26 -5.00 5.21
C LEU A 57 2.76 -4.90 5.46
N MET A 58 3.15 -4.60 6.70
CA MET A 58 4.55 -4.42 7.10
C MET A 58 5.24 -5.72 7.54
N GLN A 59 4.54 -6.86 7.51
CA GLN A 59 5.04 -8.17 7.99
C GLN A 59 5.56 -8.14 9.43
N LEU A 60 4.93 -7.35 10.29
CA LEU A 60 5.27 -7.27 11.71
C LEU A 60 4.74 -8.49 12.47
N THR A 61 5.32 -8.75 13.64
CA THR A 61 4.71 -9.70 14.57
C THR A 61 3.47 -9.03 15.18
N GLY A 62 2.37 -9.79 15.30
CA GLY A 62 1.03 -9.29 15.66
C GLY A 62 0.92 -8.52 16.97
N HIS A 63 -0.32 -8.24 17.41
CA HIS A 63 -0.61 -7.39 18.57
C HIS A 63 0.10 -7.79 19.89
N ASN A 64 0.52 -9.05 20.01
CA ASN A 64 1.22 -9.59 21.18
C ASN A 64 2.75 -9.72 20.98
N SER A 65 3.33 -8.94 20.08
CA SER A 65 4.77 -8.96 19.87
C SER A 65 5.51 -8.32 21.05
N TYR A 66 6.71 -8.81 21.36
CA TYR A 66 7.59 -8.19 22.35
C TYR A 66 8.03 -6.77 21.93
N LYS A 67 8.04 -6.50 20.61
CA LYS A 67 8.28 -5.19 20.02
C LYS A 67 7.07 -4.78 19.17
N GLY A 68 6.09 -4.15 19.81
CA GLY A 68 4.81 -3.76 19.18
C GLY A 68 4.84 -2.40 18.48
N CYS A 69 5.92 -1.65 18.63
CA CYS A 69 6.10 -0.39 17.95
C CYS A 69 6.34 -0.63 16.45
N ARG A 70 5.83 0.28 15.60
CA ARG A 70 6.00 0.20 14.13
C ARG A 70 7.19 1.00 13.63
N PHE A 71 7.67 1.89 14.48
CA PHE A 71 8.73 2.86 14.19
C PHE A 71 9.96 2.63 15.07
N CYS A 72 9.86 1.68 15.99
CA CYS A 72 10.84 1.22 16.96
C CYS A 72 10.60 -0.27 17.23
#